data_AF-A0A1S3QPC5-F1
#
_entry.id   AF-A0A1S3QPC5-F1
#
_cell.length_a   1.000
_cell.length_b   1.000
_cell.length_c   1.000
_cell.angle_alpha   90.00
_cell.angle_beta   90.00
_cell.angle_gamma   90.00
#
_symmetry.space_group_name_H-M   'P 1'
#
loop_
_entity.id
_entity.type
_entity.pdbx_description
1 polymer ?
#
loop_
_entity_poly.entity_id
_entity_poly.type
_entity_poly.pdbx_seq_one_letter_code
_entity_poly.pdbx_strand_id
1 'polypeptide(L)'
;MMIDTGATYTCVSSNYASHLSMSGKYAKTIGFSGNTQLIPMTAPVHLTANGKSATIPILVSDQTPVNLLGRDALCKMGIQIKCSPDGVIIEKIGLQLPVVSTGVMANVYWLGGIETDVDRTARRWGKFIQAQIPKAVRAKSEYHCTMQFDPHQDPLLEQLWVMGANGRKAPIMSQYIIIGEQGAAMDVMDEDGSEFVQKWFNVSDSIPHITLLVNQGFTSKDLGPMMRKAKKTIWDKTDNPLIFHSEDKAFIKIVTTTMMIGDSREIEVSAGQQVVLGEGIGLLRELREEMEKNHTIRSMVTT
;
A
#
# COMPACT_ATOMS: atom_id res chain seq x y z
N MET A 1 12.26 11.04 -2.97
CA MET A 1 13.49 11.02 -3.80
C MET A 1 14.32 9.82 -3.34
N MET A 2 14.84 9.02 -4.26
CA MET A 2 15.72 7.88 -3.94
C MET A 2 17.15 8.39 -3.74
N ILE A 3 17.84 7.93 -2.70
CA ILE A 3 19.27 8.20 -2.54
C ILE A 3 20.03 7.26 -3.45
N ASP A 4 20.82 7.82 -4.36
CA ASP A 4 21.54 7.04 -5.36
C ASP A 4 23.00 7.47 -5.40
N THR A 5 23.86 6.67 -4.74
CA THR A 5 25.32 6.85 -4.80
C THR A 5 25.89 6.47 -6.16
N GLY A 6 25.14 5.81 -7.03
CA GLY A 6 25.48 5.56 -8.43
C GLY A 6 25.21 6.77 -9.34
N ALA A 7 24.23 7.60 -9.01
CA ALA A 7 23.94 8.82 -9.75
C ALA A 7 25.00 9.90 -9.52
N THR A 8 25.62 10.38 -10.60
CA THR A 8 26.57 11.50 -10.55
C THR A 8 25.89 12.80 -10.18
N TYR A 9 24.70 13.03 -10.72
CA TYR A 9 23.93 14.26 -10.54
C TYR A 9 22.59 13.98 -9.89
N THR A 10 22.14 14.91 -9.07
CA THR A 10 20.77 14.97 -8.56
C THR A 10 19.82 15.26 -9.71
N CYS A 11 18.74 14.49 -9.81
CA CYS A 11 17.83 14.54 -10.95
C CYS A 11 16.38 14.50 -10.48
N VAL A 12 15.56 15.38 -11.05
CA VAL A 12 14.11 15.45 -10.79
C VAL A 12 13.34 15.40 -12.09
N SER A 13 12.09 14.95 -12.05
CA SER A 13 11.19 15.07 -13.20
C SER A 13 10.74 16.52 -13.43
N SER A 14 10.30 16.81 -14.66
CA SER A 14 9.90 18.17 -15.07
C SER A 14 8.77 18.72 -14.21
N ASN A 15 7.86 17.86 -13.73
CA ASN A 15 6.78 18.22 -12.81
C ASN A 15 7.28 18.91 -11.53
N TYR A 16 8.44 18.50 -11.00
CA TYR A 16 9.03 19.09 -9.78
C TYR A 16 9.94 20.29 -10.08
N ALA A 17 10.31 20.52 -11.33
CA ALA A 17 11.21 21.58 -11.74
C ALA A 17 10.51 22.73 -12.47
N SER A 18 9.19 22.67 -12.64
CA SER A 18 8.38 23.67 -13.36
C SER A 18 8.53 25.10 -12.83
N HIS A 19 8.81 25.25 -11.55
CA HIS A 19 9.02 26.54 -10.87
C HIS A 19 10.50 26.97 -10.83
N LEU A 20 11.43 26.11 -11.27
CA LEU A 20 12.86 26.36 -11.20
C LEU A 20 13.36 27.06 -12.46
N SER A 21 14.24 28.03 -12.28
CA SER A 21 14.91 28.68 -13.42
C SER A 21 15.88 27.71 -14.07
N MET A 22 15.84 27.61 -15.40
CA MET A 22 16.78 26.80 -16.18
C MET A 22 18.08 27.55 -16.44
N SER A 23 19.21 26.86 -16.44
CA SER A 23 20.53 27.48 -16.67
C SER A 23 20.90 27.63 -18.16
N GLY A 24 20.13 27.01 -19.05
CA GLY A 24 20.50 26.84 -20.47
C GLY A 24 21.64 25.85 -20.72
N LYS A 25 22.21 25.25 -19.66
CA LYS A 25 23.26 24.22 -19.76
C LYS A 25 22.65 22.82 -19.76
N TYR A 26 23.40 21.86 -20.31
CA TYR A 26 23.02 20.46 -20.39
C TYR A 26 24.15 19.59 -19.87
N ALA A 27 23.81 18.48 -19.23
CA ALA A 27 24.76 17.44 -18.88
C ALA A 27 24.61 16.26 -19.84
N LYS A 28 25.76 15.76 -20.30
CA LYS A 28 25.82 14.48 -21.01
C LYS A 28 25.78 13.35 -19.96
N THR A 29 24.74 12.54 -19.99
CA THR A 29 24.54 11.41 -19.08
C THR A 29 24.45 10.11 -19.86
N ILE A 30 24.78 9.00 -19.19
CA ILE A 30 24.62 7.65 -19.73
C ILE A 30 23.84 6.88 -18.67
N GLY A 31 22.62 6.47 -19.01
CA GLY A 31 21.78 5.66 -18.14
C GLY A 31 22.15 4.18 -18.19
N PHE A 32 21.46 3.37 -17.37
CA PHE A 32 21.66 1.91 -17.34
C PHE A 32 21.46 1.22 -18.71
N SER A 33 20.64 1.81 -19.59
CA SER A 33 20.41 1.33 -20.95
C SER A 33 21.59 1.57 -21.91
N GLY A 34 22.67 2.23 -21.47
CA GLY A 34 23.87 2.52 -22.27
C GLY A 34 23.70 3.69 -23.25
N ASN A 35 22.49 4.23 -23.39
CA ASN A 35 22.23 5.35 -24.28
C ASN A 35 22.74 6.67 -23.68
N THR A 36 23.50 7.41 -24.48
CA THR A 36 23.92 8.77 -24.16
C THR A 36 22.74 9.72 -24.33
N GLN A 37 22.53 10.59 -23.33
CA GLN A 37 21.48 11.60 -23.33
C GLN A 37 22.04 12.96 -22.95
N LEU A 38 21.41 14.02 -23.46
CA LEU A 38 21.65 15.39 -23.02
C LEU A 38 20.47 15.83 -22.16
N ILE A 39 20.72 16.00 -20.87
CA ILE A 39 19.69 16.34 -19.89
C ILE A 39 19.88 17.80 -19.45
N PRO A 40 18.82 18.64 -19.49
CA PRO A 40 18.92 20.03 -19.12
C PRO A 40 19.20 20.22 -17.63
N MET A 41 19.94 21.28 -17.30
CA MET A 41 20.27 21.70 -15.94
C MET A 41 19.52 22.95 -15.52
N THR A 42 19.06 22.96 -14.27
CA THR A 42 18.57 24.16 -13.61
C THR A 42 19.71 25.16 -13.35
N ALA A 43 19.38 26.43 -13.10
CA ALA A 43 20.25 27.30 -12.33
C ALA A 43 20.47 26.69 -10.92
N PRO A 44 21.52 27.11 -10.18
CA PRO A 44 21.74 26.56 -8.84
C PRO A 44 20.51 26.67 -7.94
N VAL A 45 20.09 25.53 -7.39
CA VAL A 45 18.92 25.40 -6.51
C VAL A 45 19.44 25.21 -5.10
N HIS A 46 18.78 25.85 -4.13
CA HIS A 46 19.07 25.67 -2.73
C HIS A 46 18.39 24.39 -2.20
N LEU A 47 19.20 23.40 -1.84
CA LEU A 47 18.78 22.15 -1.23
C LEU A 47 18.96 22.24 0.28
N THR A 48 17.96 21.83 1.06
CA THR A 48 17.99 21.75 2.53
C THR A 48 17.54 20.39 3.01
N ALA A 49 18.21 19.85 4.02
CA ALA A 49 17.71 18.71 4.81
C ALA A 49 18.35 18.72 6.20
N ASN A 50 17.55 18.66 7.27
CA ASN A 50 18.02 18.54 8.67
C ASN A 50 19.18 19.49 9.03
N GLY A 51 19.07 20.77 8.68
CA GLY A 51 20.08 21.80 8.98
C GLY A 51 21.34 21.74 8.10
N LYS A 52 21.44 20.78 7.17
CA LYS A 52 22.46 20.73 6.12
C LYS A 52 21.90 21.30 4.84
N SER A 53 22.71 22.03 4.09
CA SER A 53 22.30 22.63 2.82
C SER A 53 23.39 22.57 1.77
N ALA A 54 22.95 22.61 0.52
CA ALA A 54 23.84 22.75 -0.63
C ALA A 54 23.15 23.60 -1.69
N THR A 55 23.90 24.47 -2.36
CA THR A 55 23.41 25.18 -3.54
C THR A 55 24.09 24.62 -4.78
N ILE A 56 23.34 23.92 -5.63
CA ILE A 56 23.86 23.26 -6.83
C ILE A 56 22.84 23.24 -7.97
N PRO A 57 23.30 23.24 -9.24
CA PRO A 57 22.43 22.92 -10.36
C PRO A 57 22.03 21.44 -10.29
N ILE A 58 20.79 21.13 -10.67
CA ILE A 58 20.27 19.75 -10.74
C ILE A 58 19.77 19.45 -12.15
N LEU A 59 19.63 18.17 -12.48
CA LEU A 59 19.09 17.69 -13.74
C LEU A 59 17.56 17.64 -13.73
N VAL A 60 16.97 17.91 -14.89
CA VAL A 60 15.52 17.77 -15.11
C VAL A 60 15.28 16.72 -16.21
N SER A 61 14.73 15.56 -15.85
CA SER A 61 14.45 14.47 -16.78
C SER A 61 13.24 13.65 -16.38
N ASP A 62 12.30 13.47 -17.30
CA ASP A 62 11.15 12.58 -17.15
C ASP A 62 11.48 11.12 -17.49
N GLN A 63 12.70 10.85 -17.97
CA GLN A 63 13.16 9.49 -18.22
C GLN A 63 13.69 8.80 -16.97
N THR A 64 13.82 9.52 -15.86
CA THR A 64 14.18 8.94 -14.57
C THR A 64 12.90 8.53 -13.84
N PRO A 65 12.68 7.23 -13.56
CA PRO A 65 11.41 6.74 -13.05
C PRO A 65 11.08 7.23 -11.63
N VAL A 66 12.10 7.67 -10.90
CA VAL A 66 12.00 8.29 -9.57
C VAL A 66 13.01 9.43 -9.48
N ASN A 67 12.67 10.51 -8.77
CA ASN A 67 13.64 11.57 -8.50
C ASN A 67 14.83 11.00 -7.70
N LEU A 68 16.05 11.39 -8.04
CA LEU A 68 17.29 10.89 -7.46
C LEU A 68 18.05 12.00 -6.72
N LEU A 69 18.51 11.68 -5.51
CA LEU A 69 19.52 12.46 -4.80
C LEU A 69 20.88 11.85 -5.11
N GLY A 70 21.61 12.51 -6.01
CA GLY A 70 22.89 12.02 -6.51
C GLY A 70 24.06 12.35 -5.60
N ARG A 71 25.24 11.83 -5.96
CA ARG A 71 26.49 12.07 -5.22
C ARG A 71 26.82 13.55 -5.06
N ASP A 72 26.52 14.38 -6.06
CA ASP A 72 26.74 15.82 -6.01
C ASP A 72 26.11 16.51 -4.79
N ALA A 73 24.84 16.19 -4.49
CA ALA A 73 24.13 16.67 -3.32
C ALA A 73 24.60 15.96 -2.04
N LEU A 74 24.72 14.63 -2.08
CA LEU A 74 25.11 13.82 -0.93
C LEU A 74 26.45 14.25 -0.34
N CYS A 75 27.46 14.45 -1.20
CA CYS A 75 28.79 14.89 -0.79
C CYS A 75 28.77 16.32 -0.25
N LYS A 76 28.08 17.24 -0.91
CA LYS A 76 28.04 18.66 -0.46
C LYS A 76 27.28 18.85 0.83
N MET A 77 26.22 18.07 1.06
CA MET A 77 25.46 18.10 2.30
C MET A 77 26.12 17.26 3.41
N GLY A 78 27.20 16.54 3.13
CA GLY A 78 27.89 15.70 4.12
C GLY A 78 27.00 14.57 4.66
N ILE A 79 26.29 13.88 3.78
CA ILE A 79 25.36 12.79 4.13
C ILE A 79 26.14 11.50 4.37
N GLN A 80 25.88 10.82 5.49
CA GLN A 80 26.50 9.52 5.81
C GLN A 80 25.51 8.38 5.64
N ILE A 81 25.93 7.35 4.90
CA ILE A 81 25.16 6.14 4.63
C ILE A 81 25.84 4.98 5.33
N LYS A 82 25.12 4.30 6.23
CA LYS A 82 25.57 3.11 6.95
C LYS A 82 24.77 1.91 6.45
N CYS A 83 25.46 0.85 6.06
CA CYS A 83 24.82 -0.40 5.68
C CYS A 83 24.94 -1.39 6.84
N SER A 84 23.83 -2.03 7.21
CA SER A 84 23.79 -3.16 8.15
C SER A 84 23.05 -4.34 7.51
N PRO A 85 23.13 -5.55 8.10
CA PRO A 85 22.35 -6.71 7.64
C PRO A 85 20.83 -6.48 7.66
N ASP A 86 20.34 -5.58 8.52
CA ASP A 86 18.92 -5.22 8.64
C ASP A 86 18.48 -4.15 7.63
N GLY A 87 19.41 -3.59 6.86
CA GLY A 87 19.12 -2.61 5.82
C GLY A 87 20.12 -1.46 5.74
N VAL A 88 19.74 -0.40 5.03
CA VAL A 88 20.57 0.79 4.85
C VAL A 88 20.04 1.90 5.74
N ILE A 89 20.85 2.35 6.70
CA ILE A 89 20.58 3.43 7.63
C ILE A 89 21.31 4.69 7.16
N ILE A 90 20.58 5.76 6.91
CA ILE A 90 21.18 7.07 6.65
C ILE A 90 21.25 7.81 7.98
N GLU A 91 22.45 8.14 8.47
CA GLU A 91 22.59 8.74 9.79
C GLU A 91 21.99 10.15 9.84
N LYS A 92 20.86 10.24 10.56
CA LYS A 92 20.12 11.44 10.98
C LYS A 92 20.11 12.59 9.98
N ILE A 93 19.90 12.27 8.71
CA ILE A 93 19.34 13.18 7.73
C ILE A 93 17.98 12.60 7.35
N GLY A 94 16.96 13.02 8.08
CA GLY A 94 15.64 13.16 7.52
C GLY A 94 15.78 14.15 6.37
N LEU A 95 15.71 13.66 5.14
CA LEU A 95 15.58 14.50 3.96
C LEU A 95 14.23 15.19 3.99
N GLN A 96 14.11 16.28 4.76
CA GLN A 96 13.12 17.32 4.52
C GLN A 96 13.71 18.32 3.53
N LEU A 97 13.86 17.89 2.28
CA LEU A 97 13.68 18.83 1.18
C LEU A 97 12.20 19.18 1.14
N PRO A 98 11.80 20.39 0.72
CA PRO A 98 10.41 20.69 0.42
C PRO A 98 10.00 19.82 -0.76
N VAL A 99 9.67 18.58 -0.45
CA VAL A 99 8.71 17.80 -1.19
C VAL A 99 7.43 18.60 -0.99
N VAL A 100 7.15 19.53 -1.90
CA VAL A 100 5.77 19.81 -2.25
C VAL A 100 5.28 18.60 -3.04
N SER A 101 5.29 17.43 -2.42
CA SER A 101 4.10 16.63 -2.44
C SER A 101 3.33 17.16 -1.25
N THR A 102 2.23 17.84 -1.53
CA THR A 102 1.01 17.57 -0.78
C THR A 102 0.69 16.07 -0.96
N GLY A 103 1.56 15.21 -0.44
CA GLY A 103 1.40 13.78 -0.40
C GLY A 103 0.66 13.59 0.89
N VAL A 104 -0.66 13.70 0.77
CA VAL A 104 -1.58 13.43 1.88
C VAL A 104 -1.14 12.09 2.47
N MET A 105 -0.87 12.03 3.77
CA MET A 105 -0.66 10.74 4.43
C MET A 105 -2.03 10.10 4.65
N ALA A 106 -2.10 8.78 4.54
CA ALA A 106 -3.32 8.03 4.77
C ALA A 106 -3.10 7.03 5.89
N ASN A 107 -4.11 6.83 6.72
CA ASN A 107 -4.11 5.77 7.72
C ASN A 107 -4.74 4.51 7.11
N VAL A 108 -4.08 3.37 7.29
CA VAL A 108 -4.60 2.05 6.91
C VAL A 108 -4.81 1.26 8.18
N TYR A 109 -6.03 0.77 8.35
CA TYR A 109 -6.42 -0.07 9.46
C TYR A 109 -6.55 -1.50 8.97
N TRP A 110 -5.79 -2.43 9.54
CA TRP A 110 -5.79 -3.82 9.08
C TRP A 110 -5.62 -4.85 10.19
N LEU A 111 -5.95 -6.10 9.86
CA LEU A 111 -5.59 -7.29 10.64
C LEU A 111 -4.35 -7.92 10.03
N GLY A 112 -3.23 -7.88 10.73
CA GLY A 112 -1.99 -8.55 10.31
C GLY A 112 -1.56 -9.63 11.31
N GLY A 113 -0.29 -10.04 11.29
CA GLY A 113 0.23 -11.03 12.26
C GLY A 113 -0.21 -12.47 11.94
N ILE A 114 -0.73 -12.67 10.73
CA ILE A 114 -1.32 -13.93 10.24
C ILE A 114 -0.36 -14.74 9.37
N GLU A 115 0.92 -14.36 9.35
CA GLU A 115 1.92 -14.86 8.40
C GLU A 115 2.04 -16.38 8.41
N THR A 116 2.26 -16.97 9.58
CA THR A 116 2.48 -18.42 9.74
C THR A 116 1.33 -19.25 9.16
N ASP A 117 0.09 -18.84 9.36
CA ASP A 117 -1.09 -19.60 8.94
C ASP A 117 -1.38 -19.41 7.45
N VAL A 118 -1.25 -18.18 6.96
CA VAL A 118 -1.43 -17.87 5.53
C VAL A 118 -0.32 -18.52 4.70
N ASP A 119 0.95 -18.45 5.12
CA ASP A 119 2.06 -19.08 4.40
C ASP A 119 1.87 -20.60 4.30
N ARG A 120 1.39 -21.23 5.38
CA ARG A 120 1.14 -22.69 5.40
C ARG A 120 0.11 -23.08 4.35
N THR A 121 -0.98 -22.34 4.25
CA THR A 121 -2.03 -22.57 3.25
C THR A 121 -1.54 -22.23 1.83
N ALA A 122 -0.89 -21.09 1.66
CA ALA A 122 -0.38 -20.64 0.36
C ALA A 122 0.66 -21.61 -0.21
N ARG A 123 1.57 -22.14 0.61
CA ARG A 123 2.59 -23.11 0.18
C ARG A 123 1.98 -24.41 -0.34
N ARG A 124 0.88 -24.87 0.25
CA ARG A 124 0.17 -26.08 -0.19
C ARG A 124 -0.32 -25.96 -1.63
N TRP A 125 -0.79 -24.77 -2.01
CA TRP A 125 -1.37 -24.50 -3.33
C TRP A 125 -0.43 -23.74 -4.27
N GLY A 126 0.74 -23.31 -3.80
CA GLY A 126 1.62 -22.38 -4.51
C GLY A 126 2.01 -22.84 -5.91
N LYS A 127 2.33 -24.13 -6.09
CA LYS A 127 2.65 -24.69 -7.42
C LYS A 127 1.46 -24.61 -8.38
N PHE A 128 0.26 -24.90 -7.88
CA PHE A 128 -0.96 -24.83 -8.69
C PHE A 128 -1.28 -23.37 -9.05
N ILE A 129 -1.24 -22.45 -8.07
CA ILE A 129 -1.50 -21.02 -8.30
C ILE A 129 -0.50 -20.46 -9.31
N GLN A 130 0.81 -20.75 -9.15
CA GLN A 130 1.84 -20.28 -10.08
C GLN A 130 1.64 -20.82 -11.50
N ALA A 131 1.10 -22.04 -11.67
CA ALA A 131 0.80 -22.56 -12.98
C ALA A 131 -0.31 -21.79 -13.70
N GLN A 132 -1.27 -21.22 -12.95
CA GLN A 132 -2.37 -20.41 -13.51
C GLN A 132 -1.94 -18.97 -13.80
N ILE A 133 -1.11 -18.39 -12.92
CA ILE A 133 -0.64 -17.00 -13.01
C ILE A 133 0.89 -16.93 -12.90
N PRO A 134 1.64 -17.38 -13.93
CA PRO A 134 3.09 -17.63 -13.84
C PRO A 134 3.95 -16.38 -13.66
N LYS A 135 3.40 -15.20 -13.92
CA LYS A 135 4.10 -13.92 -13.73
C LYS A 135 3.73 -13.22 -12.42
N ALA A 136 2.87 -13.83 -11.62
CA ALA A 136 2.49 -13.26 -10.33
C ALA A 136 3.61 -13.39 -9.31
N VAL A 137 3.71 -12.37 -8.47
CA VAL A 137 4.71 -12.25 -7.41
C VAL A 137 4.01 -11.96 -6.08
N ARG A 138 4.65 -12.35 -4.98
CA ARG A 138 4.14 -12.04 -3.64
C ARG A 138 4.02 -10.52 -3.46
N ALA A 139 2.94 -10.08 -2.82
CA ALA A 139 2.80 -8.69 -2.43
C ALA A 139 3.97 -8.26 -1.53
N LYS A 140 4.39 -7.00 -1.64
CA LYS A 140 5.54 -6.47 -0.88
C LYS A 140 5.22 -6.25 0.61
N SER A 141 3.95 -6.06 0.94
CA SER A 141 3.47 -5.98 2.31
C SER A 141 3.45 -7.35 2.96
N GLU A 142 3.40 -7.37 4.29
CA GLU A 142 2.96 -8.55 5.02
C GLU A 142 1.54 -8.96 4.59
N TYR A 143 1.17 -10.20 4.87
CA TYR A 143 -0.21 -10.64 4.77
C TYR A 143 -1.05 -9.91 5.81
N HIS A 144 -2.10 -9.28 5.31
CA HIS A 144 -3.05 -8.55 6.11
C HIS A 144 -4.41 -8.59 5.44
N CYS A 145 -5.46 -8.40 6.24
CA CYS A 145 -6.80 -8.09 5.76
C CYS A 145 -7.07 -6.60 6.03
N THR A 146 -7.21 -5.80 4.97
CA THR A 146 -7.49 -4.37 5.11
C THR A 146 -8.91 -4.17 5.59
N MET A 147 -9.08 -3.51 6.73
CA MET A 147 -10.38 -3.17 7.30
C MET A 147 -10.85 -1.82 6.77
N GLN A 148 -9.96 -0.81 6.78
CA GLN A 148 -10.32 0.54 6.34
C GLN A 148 -9.11 1.29 5.81
N PHE A 149 -9.38 2.19 4.86
CA PHE A 149 -8.40 3.13 4.31
C PHE A 149 -8.93 4.53 4.53
N ASP A 150 -8.16 5.36 5.22
CA ASP A 150 -8.51 6.71 5.59
C ASP A 150 -7.50 7.69 4.99
N PRO A 151 -7.80 8.23 3.78
CA PRO A 151 -6.95 9.21 3.13
C PRO A 151 -7.04 10.60 3.78
N HIS A 152 -7.95 10.82 4.73
CA HIS A 152 -8.18 12.12 5.35
C HIS A 152 -7.71 12.19 6.80
N GLN A 153 -7.29 11.06 7.38
CA GLN A 153 -6.88 10.95 8.78
C GLN A 153 -7.96 11.54 9.71
N ASP A 154 -9.20 11.06 9.55
CA ASP A 154 -10.35 11.48 10.34
C ASP A 154 -10.10 11.18 11.83
N PRO A 155 -9.98 12.22 12.69
CA PRO A 155 -9.70 12.03 14.11
C PRO A 155 -10.76 11.20 14.84
N LEU A 156 -12.02 11.21 14.35
CA LEU A 156 -13.09 10.41 14.94
C LEU A 156 -12.87 8.92 14.65
N LEU A 157 -12.46 8.57 13.43
CA LEU A 157 -12.15 7.21 13.07
C LEU A 157 -10.95 6.68 13.86
N GLU A 158 -9.89 7.48 13.95
CA GLU A 158 -8.71 7.17 14.77
C GLU A 158 -9.11 6.90 16.22
N GLN A 159 -9.91 7.79 16.82
CA GLN A 159 -10.37 7.62 18.20
C GLN A 159 -11.20 6.34 18.39
N LEU A 160 -12.13 6.07 17.47
CA LEU A 160 -12.95 4.86 17.49
C LEU A 160 -12.07 3.60 17.38
N TRP A 161 -11.10 3.60 16.47
CA TRP A 161 -10.17 2.50 16.30
C TRP A 161 -9.33 2.26 17.55
N VAL A 162 -8.75 3.31 18.13
CA VAL A 162 -7.96 3.22 19.37
C VAL A 162 -8.78 2.65 20.53
N MET A 163 -10.04 3.07 20.69
CA MET A 163 -10.90 2.59 21.78
C MET A 163 -11.45 1.17 21.54
N GLY A 164 -11.73 0.83 20.29
CA GLY A 164 -12.56 -0.33 19.94
C GLY A 164 -11.84 -1.47 19.22
N ALA A 165 -10.68 -1.22 18.64
CA ALA A 165 -9.97 -2.17 17.79
C ALA A 165 -8.50 -2.32 18.19
N ASN A 166 -7.73 -1.23 18.25
CA ASN A 166 -6.27 -1.26 18.26
C ASN A 166 -5.67 -2.21 19.31
N GLY A 167 -4.73 -3.05 18.88
CA GLY A 167 -4.06 -4.02 19.75
C GLY A 167 -4.93 -5.22 20.15
N ARG A 168 -6.18 -5.32 19.69
CA ARG A 168 -7.01 -6.52 19.89
C ARG A 168 -6.62 -7.61 18.92
N LYS A 169 -6.69 -8.84 19.42
CA LYS A 169 -6.63 -10.06 18.62
C LYS A 169 -8.03 -10.41 18.14
N ALA A 170 -8.19 -10.62 16.83
CA ALA A 170 -9.44 -10.97 16.19
C ALA A 170 -9.34 -12.35 15.52
N PRO A 171 -10.15 -13.34 15.93
CA PRO A 171 -10.22 -14.60 15.20
C PRO A 171 -10.84 -14.34 13.83
N ILE A 172 -10.20 -14.81 12.76
CA ILE A 172 -10.71 -14.71 11.39
C ILE A 172 -10.55 -16.06 10.68
N MET A 173 -11.39 -16.28 9.66
CA MET A 173 -11.38 -17.52 8.89
C MET A 173 -11.47 -17.22 7.40
N SER A 174 -10.67 -17.95 6.63
CA SER A 174 -10.78 -18.09 5.18
C SER A 174 -11.27 -19.50 4.83
N GLN A 175 -12.12 -19.61 3.81
CA GLN A 175 -12.56 -20.89 3.25
C GLN A 175 -12.07 -21.12 1.83
N TYR A 176 -11.66 -20.06 1.14
CA TYR A 176 -11.36 -20.09 -0.28
C TYR A 176 -10.08 -19.30 -0.61
N ILE A 177 -9.29 -19.85 -1.53
CA ILE A 177 -8.39 -19.05 -2.36
C ILE A 177 -9.11 -18.80 -3.69
N ILE A 178 -9.14 -17.54 -4.11
CA ILE A 178 -9.61 -17.12 -5.42
C ILE A 178 -8.41 -16.69 -6.26
N ILE A 179 -8.37 -17.17 -7.50
CA ILE A 179 -7.40 -16.78 -8.51
C ILE A 179 -8.15 -16.10 -9.66
N GLY A 180 -7.70 -14.91 -10.05
CA GLY A 180 -8.14 -14.20 -11.24
C GLY A 180 -6.95 -13.65 -12.02
N GLU A 181 -7.21 -12.92 -13.10
CA GLU A 181 -6.14 -12.30 -13.89
C GLU A 181 -5.28 -11.32 -13.08
N GLN A 182 -5.87 -10.67 -12.07
CA GLN A 182 -5.20 -9.67 -11.23
C GLN A 182 -4.22 -10.31 -10.24
N GLY A 183 -4.48 -11.55 -9.80
CA GLY A 183 -3.70 -12.19 -8.75
C GLY A 183 -4.44 -13.31 -8.03
N ALA A 184 -3.93 -13.67 -6.86
CA ALA A 184 -4.56 -14.64 -5.96
C ALA A 184 -4.74 -14.04 -4.56
N ALA A 185 -5.91 -14.29 -3.96
CA ALA A 185 -6.23 -13.83 -2.62
C ALA A 185 -7.08 -14.85 -1.87
N MET A 186 -6.95 -14.87 -0.55
CA MET A 186 -7.82 -15.62 0.35
C MET A 186 -9.01 -14.75 0.72
N ASP A 187 -10.21 -15.33 0.73
CA ASP A 187 -11.37 -14.65 1.30
C ASP A 187 -11.23 -14.53 2.83
N VAL A 188 -11.94 -13.56 3.42
CA VAL A 188 -12.20 -13.54 4.85
C VAL A 188 -13.71 -13.50 5.02
N MET A 189 -14.27 -14.53 5.64
CA MET A 189 -15.71 -14.77 5.69
C MET A 189 -16.48 -13.61 6.33
N ASP A 190 -17.65 -13.31 5.75
CA ASP A 190 -18.54 -12.20 6.07
C ASP A 190 -19.82 -12.68 6.78
N GLU A 191 -20.42 -13.79 6.32
CA GLU A 191 -21.79 -14.19 6.72
C GLU A 191 -21.88 -14.94 8.07
N ASP A 192 -20.88 -15.76 8.42
CA ASP A 192 -20.64 -16.30 9.78
C ASP A 192 -19.35 -15.71 10.39
N GLY A 193 -18.99 -14.52 9.90
CA GLY A 193 -17.66 -13.92 10.04
C GLY A 193 -17.31 -13.48 11.46
N SER A 194 -16.04 -13.12 11.62
CA SER A 194 -15.55 -12.45 12.83
C SER A 194 -16.38 -11.19 13.10
N GLU A 195 -16.96 -11.07 14.30
CA GLU A 195 -17.64 -9.83 14.76
C GLU A 195 -16.76 -8.59 14.52
N PHE A 196 -15.44 -8.76 14.62
CA PHE A 196 -14.47 -7.72 14.33
C PHE A 196 -14.52 -7.27 12.86
N VAL A 197 -14.53 -8.22 11.91
CA VAL A 197 -14.52 -7.91 10.48
C VAL A 197 -15.84 -7.25 10.08
N GLN A 198 -16.97 -7.76 10.56
CA GLN A 198 -18.29 -7.17 10.30
C GLN A 198 -18.38 -5.72 10.82
N LYS A 199 -17.78 -5.45 11.98
CA LYS A 199 -17.79 -4.12 12.59
C LYS A 199 -16.87 -3.12 11.87
N TRP A 200 -15.68 -3.54 11.47
CA TRP A 200 -14.61 -2.63 11.06
C TRP A 200 -14.33 -2.60 9.56
N PHE A 201 -14.81 -3.57 8.80
CA PHE A 201 -14.58 -3.59 7.36
C PHE A 201 -15.42 -2.53 6.65
N ASN A 202 -14.73 -1.54 6.10
CA ASN A 202 -15.31 -0.46 5.31
C ASN A 202 -14.36 -0.07 4.16
N VAL A 203 -14.06 -1.04 3.29
CA VAL A 203 -13.30 -0.80 2.06
C VAL A 203 -14.25 -0.76 0.88
N SER A 204 -14.32 0.40 0.21
CA SER A 204 -15.11 0.55 -1.01
C SER A 204 -14.59 -0.35 -2.13
N ASP A 205 -15.50 -0.76 -2.99
CA ASP A 205 -15.29 -1.72 -4.07
C ASP A 205 -14.59 -3.04 -3.75
N SER A 206 -14.67 -3.51 -2.49
CA SER A 206 -14.00 -4.73 -2.05
C SER A 206 -14.91 -5.64 -1.22
N ILE A 207 -14.38 -6.83 -0.88
CA ILE A 207 -14.81 -7.69 0.23
C ILE A 207 -13.60 -7.96 1.13
N PRO A 208 -13.76 -8.42 2.39
CA PRO A 208 -12.63 -8.78 3.24
C PRO A 208 -11.79 -9.89 2.58
N HIS A 209 -10.49 -9.65 2.43
CA HIS A 209 -9.58 -10.59 1.77
C HIS A 209 -8.12 -10.38 2.21
N ILE A 210 -7.31 -11.42 2.01
CA ILE A 210 -5.86 -11.40 2.22
C ILE A 210 -5.18 -11.63 0.88
N THR A 211 -4.41 -10.65 0.42
CA THR A 211 -3.65 -10.76 -0.84
C THR A 211 -2.51 -11.78 -0.70
N LEU A 212 -2.43 -12.75 -1.60
CA LEU A 212 -1.32 -13.71 -1.66
C LEU A 212 -0.30 -13.31 -2.73
N LEU A 213 -0.77 -13.16 -3.97
CA LEU A 213 0.05 -12.86 -5.14
C LEU A 213 -0.63 -11.78 -5.98
N VAL A 214 0.17 -10.93 -6.61
CA VAL A 214 -0.27 -9.91 -7.56
C VAL A 214 0.37 -10.20 -8.91
N ASN A 215 -0.44 -10.22 -9.96
CA ASN A 215 0.02 -10.51 -11.32
C ASN A 215 0.69 -9.30 -11.98
N GLN A 216 1.52 -9.55 -13.01
CA GLN A 216 2.21 -8.49 -13.75
C GLN A 216 1.19 -7.51 -14.36
N GLY A 217 1.40 -6.21 -14.13
CA GLY A 217 0.53 -5.15 -14.63
C GLY A 217 -0.60 -4.76 -13.66
N PHE A 218 -0.73 -5.46 -12.55
CA PHE A 218 -1.71 -5.17 -11.50
C PHE A 218 -1.03 -4.76 -10.19
N THR A 219 -1.84 -4.28 -9.27
CA THR A 219 -1.47 -3.86 -7.91
C THR A 219 -2.44 -4.48 -6.89
N SER A 220 -2.07 -4.50 -5.62
CA SER A 220 -2.93 -5.10 -4.57
C SER A 220 -4.33 -4.49 -4.50
N LYS A 221 -4.51 -3.22 -4.91
CA LYS A 221 -5.83 -2.56 -4.91
C LYS A 221 -6.81 -3.19 -5.91
N ASP A 222 -6.29 -3.82 -6.96
CA ASP A 222 -7.10 -4.41 -8.02
C ASP A 222 -7.73 -5.74 -7.57
N LEU A 223 -7.28 -6.30 -6.44
CA LEU A 223 -7.77 -7.56 -5.89
C LEU A 223 -9.10 -7.39 -5.15
N GLY A 224 -9.39 -6.22 -4.58
CA GLY A 224 -10.70 -5.95 -3.96
C GLY A 224 -11.86 -6.11 -4.95
N PRO A 225 -11.85 -5.40 -6.07
CA PRO A 225 -12.85 -5.55 -7.14
C PRO A 225 -12.88 -6.97 -7.72
N MET A 226 -11.71 -7.60 -7.89
CA MET A 226 -11.60 -9.00 -8.34
C MET A 226 -12.37 -9.94 -7.40
N MET A 227 -12.10 -9.86 -6.09
CA MET A 227 -12.73 -10.69 -5.06
C MET A 227 -14.23 -10.46 -4.98
N ARG A 228 -14.66 -9.19 -5.08
CA ARG A 228 -16.08 -8.82 -5.13
C ARG A 228 -16.79 -9.40 -6.35
N LYS A 229 -16.15 -9.36 -7.53
CA LYS A 229 -16.70 -9.97 -8.76
C LYS A 229 -16.82 -11.49 -8.58
N ALA A 230 -15.78 -12.14 -8.06
CA ALA A 230 -15.77 -13.57 -7.81
C ALA A 230 -16.84 -14.03 -6.80
N LYS A 231 -17.16 -13.23 -5.76
CA LYS A 231 -18.25 -13.53 -4.80
C LYS A 231 -19.63 -13.63 -5.49
N LYS A 232 -19.83 -12.91 -6.60
CA LYS A 232 -21.09 -12.90 -7.37
C LYS A 232 -21.11 -13.94 -8.51
N THR A 233 -20.02 -14.69 -8.69
CA THR A 233 -19.89 -15.64 -9.79
C THR A 233 -20.50 -17.00 -9.44
N ILE A 234 -21.09 -17.64 -10.45
CA ILE A 234 -21.57 -19.02 -10.36
C ILE A 234 -20.38 -19.96 -10.59
N TRP A 235 -20.29 -21.00 -9.77
CA TRP A 235 -19.12 -21.89 -9.73
C TRP A 235 -19.47 -23.27 -10.27
N ASP A 236 -18.76 -23.67 -11.32
CA ASP A 236 -18.80 -25.01 -11.87
C ASP A 236 -17.85 -25.94 -11.12
N LYS A 237 -18.31 -27.17 -10.87
CA LYS A 237 -17.47 -28.23 -10.32
C LYS A 237 -16.45 -28.67 -11.37
N THR A 238 -15.24 -28.98 -10.92
CA THR A 238 -14.24 -29.70 -11.73
C THR A 238 -14.16 -31.17 -11.26
N ASP A 239 -13.33 -31.97 -11.94
CA ASP A 239 -13.01 -33.34 -11.49
C ASP A 239 -12.34 -33.36 -10.10
N ASN A 240 -11.71 -32.25 -9.71
CA ASN A 240 -11.17 -32.10 -8.37
C ASN A 240 -12.23 -31.46 -7.46
N PRO A 241 -12.66 -32.14 -6.37
CA PRO A 241 -13.72 -31.62 -5.49
C PRO A 241 -13.33 -30.35 -4.72
N LEU A 242 -12.04 -30.00 -4.70
CA LEU A 242 -11.53 -28.79 -4.07
C LEU A 242 -11.39 -27.61 -5.04
N ILE A 243 -11.58 -27.82 -6.34
CA ILE A 243 -11.35 -26.79 -7.36
C ILE A 243 -12.64 -26.55 -8.14
N PHE A 244 -12.97 -25.28 -8.29
CA PHE A 244 -14.14 -24.80 -9.01
C PHE A 244 -13.70 -23.72 -9.99
N HIS A 245 -14.33 -23.68 -11.15
CA HIS A 245 -14.09 -22.62 -12.14
C HIS A 245 -15.35 -21.77 -12.27
N SER A 246 -15.20 -20.49 -12.60
CA SER A 246 -16.31 -19.72 -13.09
C SER A 246 -16.77 -20.25 -14.46
N GLU A 247 -18.02 -19.95 -14.83
CA GLU A 247 -18.58 -20.30 -16.15
C GLU A 247 -17.71 -19.74 -17.28
N ASP A 248 -17.34 -18.46 -17.18
CA ASP A 248 -16.48 -17.73 -18.13
C ASP A 248 -14.98 -18.09 -18.02
N LYS A 249 -14.62 -18.98 -17.10
CA LYS A 249 -13.23 -19.38 -16.78
C LYS A 249 -12.30 -18.21 -16.38
N ALA A 250 -12.86 -17.04 -16.06
CA ALA A 250 -12.09 -15.90 -15.56
C ALA A 250 -11.57 -16.10 -14.13
N PHE A 251 -12.21 -16.98 -13.35
CA PHE A 251 -11.84 -17.25 -11.96
C PHE A 251 -11.70 -18.73 -11.66
N ILE A 252 -10.76 -19.03 -10.76
CA ILE A 252 -10.61 -20.34 -10.12
C ILE A 252 -10.80 -20.14 -8.62
N LYS A 253 -11.62 -20.99 -8.00
CA LYS A 253 -11.83 -21.06 -6.56
C LYS A 253 -11.30 -22.38 -6.04
N ILE A 254 -10.49 -22.30 -4.99
CA ILE A 254 -9.92 -23.44 -4.30
C ILE A 254 -10.52 -23.49 -2.90
N VAL A 255 -11.14 -24.61 -2.52
CA VAL A 255 -11.65 -24.84 -1.17
C VAL A 255 -10.49 -25.19 -0.24
N THR A 256 -10.22 -24.30 0.72
CA THR A 256 -9.17 -24.48 1.72
C THR A 256 -9.48 -23.66 2.97
N THR A 257 -9.72 -24.35 4.10
CA THR A 257 -10.03 -23.67 5.36
C THR A 257 -8.75 -23.26 6.07
N THR A 258 -8.66 -21.99 6.46
CA THR A 258 -7.57 -21.44 7.27
C THR A 258 -8.16 -20.60 8.40
N MET A 259 -7.90 -21.02 9.64
CA MET A 259 -8.22 -20.24 10.83
C MET A 259 -7.00 -19.45 11.25
N MET A 260 -7.20 -18.19 11.63
CA MET A 260 -6.13 -17.25 11.96
C MET A 260 -6.55 -16.39 13.15
N ILE A 261 -5.56 -15.81 13.83
CA ILE A 261 -5.78 -14.76 14.83
C ILE A 261 -5.06 -13.51 14.35
N GLY A 262 -5.81 -12.53 13.87
CA GLY A 262 -5.27 -11.27 13.36
C GLY A 262 -5.01 -10.27 14.48
N ASP A 263 -3.86 -9.62 14.43
CA ASP A 263 -3.54 -8.47 15.26
C ASP A 263 -3.97 -7.19 14.55
N SER A 264 -4.94 -6.51 15.15
CA SER A 264 -5.44 -5.23 14.65
C SER A 264 -4.43 -4.12 14.92
N ARG A 265 -4.12 -3.37 13.87
CA ARG A 265 -3.17 -2.25 13.92
C ARG A 265 -3.52 -1.18 12.91
N GLU A 266 -3.03 0.00 13.22
CA GLU A 266 -2.99 1.15 12.33
C GLU A 266 -1.60 1.31 11.74
N ILE A 267 -1.53 1.62 10.45
CA ILE A 267 -0.29 1.94 9.75
C ILE A 267 -0.48 3.18 8.91
N GLU A 268 0.48 4.09 8.99
CA GLU A 268 0.53 5.28 8.14
C GLU A 268 1.21 4.96 6.81
N VAL A 269 0.58 5.34 5.70
CA VAL A 269 1.12 5.16 4.34
C VAL A 269 1.06 6.46 3.55
N SER A 270 1.95 6.64 2.59
CA SER A 270 1.85 7.78 1.67
C SER A 270 0.65 7.59 0.72
N ALA A 271 -0.29 8.54 0.64
CA ALA A 271 -1.49 8.36 -0.21
C ALA A 271 -1.14 8.19 -1.69
N GLY A 272 0.04 8.63 -2.14
CA GLY A 272 0.56 8.37 -3.49
C GLY A 272 0.74 6.88 -3.84
N GLN A 273 0.68 5.97 -2.86
CA GLN A 273 0.67 4.52 -3.07
C GLN A 273 -0.74 3.90 -3.13
N GLN A 274 -1.80 4.68 -2.87
CA GLN A 274 -3.22 4.28 -2.94
C GLN A 274 -4.11 5.50 -3.22
N VAL A 275 -4.38 5.82 -4.49
CA VAL A 275 -5.48 6.72 -4.90
C VAL A 275 -6.26 5.91 -5.95
N VAL A 276 -7.52 5.52 -5.77
CA VAL A 276 -8.73 6.28 -5.47
C VAL A 276 -9.64 5.39 -4.60
N LEU A 277 -10.15 5.86 -3.47
CA LEU A 277 -11.30 5.25 -2.79
C LEU A 277 -12.34 6.35 -2.52
N GLY A 278 -13.55 6.13 -3.02
CA GLY A 278 -14.68 7.04 -2.87
C GLY A 278 -15.20 7.09 -1.43
N GLU A 279 -15.83 8.21 -1.11
CA GLU A 279 -16.35 8.58 0.21
C GLU A 279 -17.27 7.50 0.81
N GLY A 280 -16.78 6.78 1.82
CA GLY A 280 -17.57 5.84 2.62
C GLY A 280 -18.39 6.56 3.69
N ILE A 281 -19.43 7.30 3.29
CA ILE A 281 -20.26 8.14 4.18
C ILE A 281 -21.19 7.30 5.11
N GLY A 282 -21.35 6.00 4.86
CA GLY A 282 -22.33 5.14 5.56
C GLY A 282 -22.02 4.86 7.03
N LEU A 283 -20.83 4.32 7.33
CA LEU A 283 -20.48 3.84 8.68
C LEU A 283 -20.36 4.99 9.70
N LEU A 284 -19.83 6.14 9.27
CA LEU A 284 -19.68 7.32 10.13
C LEU A 284 -21.01 7.94 10.53
N ARG A 285 -22.05 7.82 9.69
CA ARG A 285 -23.39 8.35 10.01
C ARG A 285 -24.08 7.49 11.06
N GLU A 286 -24.04 6.17 10.92
CA GLU A 286 -24.64 5.23 11.88
C GLU A 286 -23.94 5.29 13.25
N LEU A 287 -22.61 5.39 13.27
CA LEU A 287 -21.84 5.52 14.51
C LEU A 287 -21.99 6.91 15.17
N ARG A 288 -22.13 7.98 14.38
CA ARG A 288 -22.45 9.32 14.90
C ARG A 288 -23.85 9.33 15.55
N GLU A 289 -24.84 8.71 14.92
CA GLU A 289 -26.19 8.57 15.49
C GLU A 289 -26.19 7.75 16.80
N GLU A 290 -25.32 6.73 16.91
CA GLU A 290 -25.17 5.91 18.12
C GLU A 290 -24.44 6.65 19.26
N MET A 291 -23.43 7.46 18.94
CA MET A 291 -22.74 8.32 19.90
C MET A 291 -23.62 9.46 20.42
N GLU A 292 -24.42 10.09 19.55
CA GLU A 292 -25.38 11.14 19.93
C GLU A 292 -26.51 10.58 20.83
N LYS A 293 -26.99 9.37 20.55
CA LYS A 293 -27.94 8.66 21.45
C LYS A 293 -27.34 8.39 22.82
N ASN A 294 -26.08 7.94 22.88
CA ASN A 294 -25.39 7.66 24.14
C ASN A 294 -25.06 8.93 24.96
N HIS A 295 -24.84 10.07 24.30
CA HIS A 295 -24.71 11.37 24.99
C HIS A 295 -26.05 11.85 25.57
N THR A 296 -27.14 11.68 24.83
CA THR A 296 -28.50 12.10 25.26
C THR A 296 -28.99 11.28 26.46
N ILE A 297 -28.67 9.98 26.51
CA ILE A 297 -29.02 9.11 27.65
C ILE A 297 -28.19 9.49 28.89
N ARG A 298 -26.91 9.85 28.74
CA ARG A 298 -26.07 10.29 29.88
C ARG A 298 -26.51 11.63 30.47
N SER A 299 -27.04 12.55 29.65
CA SER A 299 -27.59 13.83 30.14
C SER A 299 -28.94 13.71 30.84
N MET A 300 -29.72 12.64 30.61
CA MET A 300 -30.98 12.41 31.34
C MET A 300 -30.81 11.66 32.68
N VAL A 301 -29.64 11.04 32.91
CA VAL A 301 -29.34 10.30 34.15
C VAL A 301 -28.60 11.18 35.19
N THR A 302 -28.31 12.43 34.85
CA THR A 302 -27.60 13.39 35.72
C THR A 302 -28.42 14.64 36.11
N THR A 303 -29.76 14.56 36.05
CA THR A 303 -30.68 15.56 36.63
C THR A 303 -31.62 14.92 37.64
#